data_AF-A0A6C0AF64-F1
#
_entry.id   AF-A0A6C0AF64-F1
#
_cell.length_a   1.000
_cell.length_b   1.000
_cell.length_c   1.000
_cell.angle_alpha   90.00
_cell.angle_beta   90.00
_cell.angle_gamma   90.00
#
_symmetry.space_group_name_H-M   'P 1'
#
loop_
_entity.id
_entity.type
_entity.pdbx_description
1 polymer ?
#
loop_
_entity_poly.entity_id
_entity_poly.type
_entity_poly.pdbx_seq_one_letter_code
_entity_poly.pdbx_strand_id
1 'polypeptide(L)'
;MDYYIYIIIAIIISIILCLIRPIRKDLDPSEKSIITGSIGWCLVIYGLMAGFSINIFYNRYLEIRNTFITEITNLQLTYRYFKTLPNSENVILSIKNYLKSIFTDLLPNLKNKKYSEKSEQLYRDMDNEIIKYLNSNPNIFVNNILIRMGTDQKIKRLVDEINDGEYYINILIFLFIIILIPLWLSSVIDKYIQFIIDACILIILISALYICIILNNVFDDSPISIKMQGYQDLLDEMEDNEKFEK
;
A
#
# COMPACT_ATOMS: atom_id res chain seq x y z
N MET A 1 -8.52 11.12 -1.39
CA MET A 1 -10.00 11.00 -1.44
C MET A 1 -10.53 11.14 -2.87
N ASP A 2 -9.71 11.61 -3.81
CA ASP A 2 -10.15 12.07 -5.14
C ASP A 2 -10.43 10.95 -6.14
N TYR A 3 -9.88 9.75 -5.93
CA TYR A 3 -10.07 8.58 -6.81
C TYR A 3 -11.53 8.15 -6.96
N TYR A 4 -12.32 8.25 -5.89
CA TYR A 4 -13.74 7.90 -5.91
C TYR A 4 -14.57 8.86 -6.77
N ILE A 5 -14.16 10.13 -6.85
CA ILE A 5 -14.82 11.12 -7.69
C ILE A 5 -14.64 10.75 -9.16
N TYR A 6 -13.44 10.30 -9.56
CA TYR A 6 -13.20 9.84 -10.93
C TYR A 6 -14.00 8.58 -11.28
N ILE A 7 -14.16 7.64 -10.32
CA ILE A 7 -15.01 6.46 -10.50
C ILE A 7 -16.48 6.87 -10.67
N ILE A 8 -16.98 7.80 -9.84
CA ILE A 8 -18.35 8.31 -9.93
C ILE A 8 -18.57 9.05 -11.26
N ILE A 9 -17.63 9.91 -11.67
CA ILE A 9 -17.67 10.59 -12.98
C ILE A 9 -17.69 9.57 -14.11
N ALA A 10 -16.87 8.52 -14.04
CA ALA A 10 -16.84 7.46 -15.04
C ALA A 10 -18.17 6.69 -15.13
N ILE A 11 -18.82 6.41 -13.98
CA ILE A 11 -20.16 5.80 -13.92
C ILE A 11 -21.21 6.74 -14.52
N ILE A 12 -21.19 8.03 -14.19
CA ILE A 12 -22.13 9.04 -14.72
C ILE A 12 -21.96 9.18 -16.24
N ILE A 13 -20.72 9.30 -16.72
CA ILE A 13 -20.41 9.34 -18.16
C ILE A 13 -20.91 8.07 -18.84
N SER A 14 -20.72 6.90 -18.23
CA SER A 14 -21.29 5.63 -18.71
C SER A 14 -22.81 5.70 -18.84
N ILE A 15 -23.53 6.17 -17.82
CA ILE A 15 -25.00 6.28 -17.84
C ILE A 15 -25.45 7.26 -18.94
N ILE A 16 -24.81 8.42 -19.08
CA ILE A 16 -25.13 9.42 -20.10
C ILE A 16 -24.90 8.85 -21.51
N LEU A 17 -23.78 8.16 -21.74
CA LEU A 17 -23.47 7.53 -23.02
C LEU A 17 -24.45 6.38 -23.34
N CYS A 18 -24.95 5.66 -22.33
CA CYS A 18 -26.01 4.67 -22.48
C CYS A 18 -27.31 5.27 -23.02
N LEU A 19 -27.68 6.44 -22.52
CA LEU A 19 -28.93 7.12 -22.88
C LEU A 19 -28.91 7.70 -24.31
N ILE A 20 -27.73 8.01 -24.86
CA ILE A 20 -27.55 8.60 -26.21
C ILE A 20 -27.46 7.53 -27.31
N ARG A 21 -27.27 6.26 -26.94
CA ARG A 21 -27.09 5.09 -27.83
C ARG A 21 -28.18 4.86 -28.91
N PRO A 22 -29.47 5.19 -28.71
CA PRO A 22 -30.52 4.99 -29.72
C PRO A 22 -30.31 5.75 -31.05
N ILE A 23 -29.43 6.75 -31.08
CA ILE A 23 -29.18 7.63 -32.24
C ILE A 23 -28.29 6.95 -33.31
N ARG A 24 -27.71 5.77 -33.04
CA ARG A 24 -26.64 5.16 -33.88
C ARG A 24 -27.00 3.89 -34.65
N LYS A 25 -28.26 3.73 -35.06
CA LYS A 25 -28.69 2.55 -35.86
C LYS A 25 -28.04 2.44 -37.25
N ASP A 26 -27.32 3.46 -37.71
CA ASP A 26 -26.93 3.63 -39.12
C ASP A 26 -25.48 3.23 -39.47
N LEU A 27 -24.75 2.54 -38.59
CA LEU A 27 -23.39 2.06 -38.91
C LEU A 27 -23.41 0.85 -39.86
N ASP A 28 -22.48 0.82 -40.81
CA ASP A 28 -22.34 -0.26 -41.78
C ASP A 28 -21.77 -1.55 -41.14
N PRO A 29 -22.05 -2.75 -41.69
CA PRO A 29 -21.56 -4.02 -41.13
C PRO A 29 -20.03 -4.12 -41.01
N SER A 30 -19.29 -3.51 -41.94
CA SER A 30 -17.83 -3.44 -41.91
C SER A 30 -17.31 -2.59 -40.75
N GLU A 31 -17.93 -1.43 -40.52
CA GLU A 31 -17.61 -0.52 -39.41
C GLU A 31 -17.89 -1.19 -38.06
N LYS A 32 -19.01 -1.92 -37.96
CA LYS A 32 -19.37 -2.71 -36.77
C LYS A 32 -18.32 -3.77 -36.45
N SER A 33 -17.80 -4.47 -37.46
CA SER A 33 -16.76 -5.49 -37.28
C SER A 33 -15.44 -4.89 -36.81
N ILE A 34 -15.03 -3.76 -37.37
CA ILE A 34 -13.79 -3.06 -36.98
C ILE A 34 -13.91 -2.56 -35.53
N ILE A 35 -15.03 -1.91 -35.19
CA ILE A 35 -15.30 -1.41 -33.85
C ILE A 35 -15.27 -2.56 -32.83
N THR A 36 -15.95 -3.68 -33.11
CA THR A 36 -15.99 -4.86 -32.22
C THR A 36 -14.60 -5.44 -31.99
N GLY A 37 -13.79 -5.57 -33.05
CA GLY A 37 -12.41 -6.04 -32.96
C GLY A 37 -11.53 -5.10 -32.12
N SER A 38 -11.62 -3.79 -32.34
CA SER A 38 -10.88 -2.78 -31.56
C SER A 38 -11.28 -2.79 -30.08
N ILE A 39 -12.57 -2.96 -29.76
CA ILE A 39 -13.06 -3.08 -28.37
C ILE A 39 -12.43 -4.30 -27.69
N GLY A 40 -12.48 -5.47 -28.34
CA GLY A 40 -11.90 -6.69 -27.80
C GLY A 40 -10.41 -6.53 -27.49
N TRP A 41 -9.65 -5.93 -28.41
CA TRP A 41 -8.24 -5.63 -28.19
C TRP A 41 -8.00 -4.67 -27.02
N CYS A 42 -8.76 -3.57 -26.91
CA CYS A 42 -8.64 -2.63 -25.80
C CYS A 42 -8.92 -3.29 -24.44
N LEU A 43 -9.95 -4.15 -24.37
CA LEU A 43 -10.28 -4.88 -23.14
C LEU A 43 -9.18 -5.87 -22.73
N VAL A 44 -8.59 -6.59 -23.70
CA VAL A 44 -7.46 -7.50 -23.43
C VAL A 44 -6.24 -6.73 -22.93
N ILE A 45 -5.88 -5.62 -23.59
CA ILE A 45 -4.74 -4.78 -23.18
C ILE A 45 -4.96 -4.27 -21.75
N TYR A 46 -6.15 -3.79 -21.43
CA TYR A 46 -6.45 -3.34 -20.08
C TYR A 46 -6.42 -4.46 -19.06
N GLY A 47 -7.02 -5.61 -19.36
CA GLY A 47 -6.99 -6.77 -18.48
C GLY A 47 -5.56 -7.17 -18.14
N LEU A 48 -4.67 -7.17 -19.13
CA LEU A 48 -3.24 -7.41 -18.93
C LEU A 48 -2.60 -6.31 -18.05
N MET A 49 -2.82 -5.04 -18.38
CA MET A 49 -2.25 -3.93 -17.59
C MET A 49 -2.73 -3.94 -16.14
N ALA A 50 -4.04 -4.10 -15.93
CA ALA A 50 -4.63 -4.23 -14.60
C ALA A 50 -4.06 -5.44 -13.85
N GLY A 51 -3.93 -6.59 -14.50
CA GLY A 51 -3.31 -7.78 -13.91
C GLY A 51 -1.85 -7.57 -13.49
N PHE A 52 -1.03 -6.96 -14.36
CA PHE A 52 0.34 -6.60 -14.03
C PHE A 52 0.41 -5.58 -12.89
N SER A 53 -0.45 -4.56 -12.91
CA SER A 53 -0.52 -3.57 -11.85
C SER A 53 -0.90 -4.18 -10.51
N ILE A 54 -1.92 -5.05 -10.45
CA ILE A 54 -2.29 -5.76 -9.23
C ILE A 54 -1.09 -6.56 -8.70
N ASN A 55 -0.39 -7.29 -9.57
CA ASN A 55 0.79 -8.06 -9.16
C ASN A 55 1.90 -7.16 -8.59
N ILE A 56 2.21 -6.04 -9.25
CA ILE A 56 3.21 -5.06 -8.78
C ILE A 56 2.81 -4.49 -7.41
N PHE A 57 1.57 -4.01 -7.28
CA PHE A 57 1.07 -3.45 -6.03
C PHE A 57 1.04 -4.49 -4.90
N TYR A 58 0.71 -5.74 -5.22
CA TYR A 58 0.70 -6.84 -4.25
C TYR A 58 2.12 -7.20 -3.78
N ASN A 59 3.09 -7.29 -4.69
CA ASN A 59 4.47 -7.56 -4.32
C ASN A 59 5.04 -6.45 -3.44
N ARG A 60 4.78 -5.18 -3.79
CA ARG A 60 5.17 -4.04 -2.96
C ARG A 60 4.50 -4.08 -1.59
N TYR A 61 3.21 -4.43 -1.51
CA TYR A 61 2.54 -4.64 -0.23
C TYR A 61 3.24 -5.71 0.62
N LEU A 62 3.64 -6.84 0.03
CA LEU A 62 4.39 -7.88 0.73
C LEU A 62 5.76 -7.40 1.19
N GLU A 63 6.48 -6.63 0.39
CA GLU A 63 7.78 -6.05 0.75
C GLU A 63 7.68 -5.08 1.93
N ILE A 64 6.71 -4.17 1.89
CA ILE A 64 6.43 -3.25 3.01
C ILE A 64 6.09 -4.07 4.26
N ARG A 65 5.13 -5.00 4.15
CA ARG A 65 4.71 -5.84 5.27
C ARG A 65 5.88 -6.62 5.88
N ASN A 66 6.71 -7.24 5.05
CA ASN A 66 7.87 -8.02 5.51
C ASN A 66 8.94 -7.13 6.16
N THR A 67 9.09 -5.88 5.69
CA THR A 67 9.99 -4.91 6.32
C THR A 67 9.55 -4.60 7.75
N PHE A 68 8.28 -4.25 7.96
CA PHE A 68 7.73 -3.99 9.30
C PHE A 68 7.77 -5.24 10.20
N ILE A 69 7.44 -6.43 9.67
CA ILE A 69 7.52 -7.68 10.44
C ILE A 69 8.96 -7.97 10.88
N THR A 70 9.93 -7.78 9.98
CA THR A 70 11.34 -8.01 10.29
C THR A 70 11.83 -7.02 11.35
N GLU A 71 11.46 -5.76 11.21
CA GLU A 71 11.82 -4.71 12.15
C GLU A 71 11.24 -4.95 13.54
N ILE A 72 9.94 -5.23 13.68
CA ILE A 72 9.35 -5.54 14.99
C ILE A 72 9.97 -6.79 15.60
N THR A 73 10.23 -7.83 14.80
CA THR A 73 10.89 -9.05 15.30
C THR A 73 12.29 -8.73 15.83
N ASN A 74 13.04 -7.87 15.14
CA ASN A 74 14.35 -7.43 15.60
C ASN A 74 14.25 -6.59 16.87
N LEU A 75 13.31 -5.64 16.95
CA LEU A 75 13.10 -4.83 18.17
C LEU A 75 12.71 -5.69 19.37
N GLN A 76 11.81 -6.66 19.19
CA GLN A 76 11.41 -7.60 20.25
C GLN A 76 12.59 -8.41 20.77
N LEU A 77 13.42 -8.95 19.87
CA LEU A 77 14.60 -9.72 20.26
C LEU A 77 15.65 -8.85 20.95
N THR A 78 15.89 -7.64 20.42
CA THR A 78 16.80 -6.66 21.01
C THR A 78 16.32 -6.26 22.41
N TYR A 79 15.04 -5.92 22.58
CA TYR A 79 14.46 -5.59 23.88
C TYR A 79 14.63 -6.74 24.89
N ARG A 80 14.21 -7.96 24.52
CA ARG A 80 14.30 -9.13 25.41
C ARG A 80 15.74 -9.44 25.81
N TYR A 81 16.69 -9.24 24.91
CA TYR A 81 18.10 -9.40 25.21
C TYR A 81 18.57 -8.36 26.22
N PHE A 82 18.39 -7.07 25.92
CA PHE A 82 18.87 -5.98 26.78
C PHE A 82 18.17 -5.95 28.15
N LYS A 83 16.90 -6.34 28.23
CA LYS A 83 16.17 -6.47 29.50
C LYS A 83 16.86 -7.41 30.50
N THR A 84 17.55 -8.43 30.03
CA THR A 84 18.25 -9.40 30.90
C THR A 84 19.66 -8.96 31.30
N LEU A 85 20.16 -7.87 30.71
CA LEU A 85 21.52 -7.39 30.91
C LEU A 85 21.58 -6.24 31.93
N PRO A 86 22.64 -6.17 32.75
CA PRO A 86 22.82 -5.08 33.72
C PRO A 86 23.13 -3.75 33.02
N ASN A 87 22.69 -2.62 33.61
CA ASN A 87 22.97 -1.25 33.15
C ASN A 87 22.46 -0.92 31.73
N SER A 88 21.40 -1.59 31.27
CA SER A 88 20.85 -1.46 29.92
C SER A 88 19.69 -0.46 29.83
N GLU A 89 19.41 0.30 30.90
CA GLU A 89 18.20 1.13 31.04
C GLU A 89 18.10 2.19 29.93
N ASN A 90 19.23 2.77 29.52
CA ASN A 90 19.28 3.75 28.43
C ASN A 90 18.92 3.15 27.06
N VAL A 91 19.31 1.89 26.83
CA VAL A 91 18.96 1.16 25.60
C VAL A 91 17.46 0.87 25.59
N ILE A 92 16.93 0.36 26.71
CA ILE A 92 15.50 0.07 26.87
C ILE A 92 14.67 1.35 26.68
N LEU A 93 15.10 2.47 27.27
CA LEU A 93 14.43 3.76 27.12
C LEU A 93 14.44 4.25 25.66
N SER A 94 15.57 4.07 24.95
CA SER A 94 15.69 4.48 23.55
C SER A 94 14.81 3.64 22.62
N ILE A 95 14.72 2.32 22.85
CA ILE A 95 13.78 1.43 22.15
C ILE A 95 12.34 1.90 22.40
N LYS A 96 11.99 2.22 23.65
CA LYS A 96 10.64 2.69 24.02
C LYS A 96 10.29 4.01 23.33
N ASN A 97 11.22 4.96 23.30
CA ASN A 97 11.02 6.25 22.65
C ASN A 97 10.81 6.08 21.13
N TYR A 98 11.59 5.21 20.50
CA TYR A 98 11.40 4.86 19.10
C TYR A 98 10.02 4.22 18.85
N LEU A 99 9.63 3.20 19.65
CA LEU A 99 8.31 2.56 19.54
C LEU A 99 7.16 3.57 19.69
N LYS A 100 7.28 4.52 20.62
CA LYS A 100 6.29 5.60 20.76
C LYS A 100 6.23 6.48 19.51
N SER A 101 7.38 6.81 18.91
CA SER A 101 7.40 7.60 17.67
C SER A 101 6.72 6.92 16.50
N ILE A 102 6.67 5.58 16.46
CA ILE A 102 5.98 4.85 15.40
C ILE A 102 4.51 5.23 15.34
N PHE A 103 3.84 5.32 16.49
CA PHE A 103 2.43 5.66 16.56
C PHE A 103 2.17 7.17 16.52
N THR A 104 3.03 7.97 17.15
CA THR A 104 2.80 9.42 17.25
C THR A 104 3.25 10.19 16.01
N ASP A 105 4.17 9.65 15.21
CA ASP A 105 4.81 10.41 14.13
C ASP A 105 5.04 9.59 12.84
N LEU A 106 5.65 8.40 12.90
CA LEU A 106 5.93 7.62 11.69
C LEU A 106 4.66 7.21 10.94
N LEU A 107 3.73 6.52 11.61
CA LEU A 107 2.50 6.01 10.98
C LEU A 107 1.61 7.15 10.44
N PRO A 108 1.36 8.26 11.17
CA PRO A 108 0.67 9.42 10.61
C PRO A 108 1.37 10.01 9.38
N ASN A 109 2.71 10.11 9.36
CA ASN A 109 3.44 10.60 8.20
C ASN A 109 3.36 9.61 7.03
N LEU A 110 3.48 8.30 7.27
CA LEU A 110 3.35 7.26 6.25
C LEU A 110 1.95 7.21 5.63
N LYS A 111 0.88 7.38 6.43
CA LYS A 111 -0.50 7.55 5.92
C LYS A 111 -0.60 8.74 4.96
N ASN A 112 0.15 9.81 5.24
CA ASN A 112 0.26 10.98 4.38
C ASN A 112 1.38 10.87 3.33
N LYS A 113 1.96 9.68 3.12
CA LYS A 113 3.02 9.38 2.15
C LYS A 113 4.28 10.25 2.31
N LYS A 114 4.56 10.61 3.56
CA LYS A 114 5.72 11.40 3.97
C LYS A 114 6.63 10.57 4.87
N TYR A 115 7.90 10.92 4.82
CA TYR A 115 8.90 10.38 5.73
C TYR A 115 9.00 11.24 7.00
N SER A 116 9.22 10.59 8.14
CA SER A 116 9.38 11.26 9.43
C SER A 116 10.87 11.36 9.80
N GLU A 117 11.44 12.57 9.73
CA GLU A 117 12.81 12.84 10.16
C GLU A 117 13.00 12.61 11.67
N LYS A 118 11.97 12.86 12.47
CA LYS A 118 12.02 12.67 13.91
C LYS A 118 12.09 11.19 14.29
N SER A 119 11.32 10.33 13.63
CA SER A 119 11.38 8.87 13.87
C SER A 119 12.71 8.29 13.39
N GLU A 120 13.25 8.80 12.28
CA GLU A 120 14.61 8.49 11.80
C GLU A 120 15.66 8.85 12.85
N GLN A 121 15.58 10.05 13.43
CA GLN A 121 16.51 10.46 14.47
C GLN A 121 16.41 9.56 15.71
N LEU A 122 15.20 9.23 16.17
CA LEU A 122 15.01 8.34 17.31
C LEU A 122 15.49 6.90 17.04
N TYR A 123 15.36 6.42 15.79
CA TYR A 123 15.93 5.15 15.38
C TYR A 123 17.47 5.18 15.47
N ARG A 124 18.10 6.25 14.98
CA ARG A 124 19.56 6.44 15.07
C ARG A 124 20.04 6.57 16.51
N ASP A 125 19.30 7.28 17.35
CA ASP A 125 19.61 7.43 18.78
C ASP A 125 19.57 6.06 19.49
N MET A 126 18.58 5.22 19.16
CA MET A 126 18.51 3.84 19.63
C MET A 126 19.73 3.01 19.21
N ASP A 127 20.09 3.03 17.92
CA ASP A 127 21.29 2.32 17.43
C ASP A 127 22.56 2.81 18.13
N ASN A 128 22.71 4.12 18.35
CA ASN A 128 23.85 4.71 19.05
C ASN A 128 23.94 4.26 20.51
N GLU A 129 22.83 4.23 21.25
CA GLU A 129 22.82 3.75 22.64
C GLU A 129 23.13 2.25 22.71
N ILE A 130 22.66 1.45 21.75
CA ILE A 130 23.04 0.03 21.67
C ILE A 130 24.55 -0.11 21.44
N ILE A 131 25.12 0.60 20.45
CA ILE A 131 26.56 0.56 20.15
C ILE A 131 27.38 0.98 21.37
N LYS A 132 26.99 2.06 22.05
CA LYS A 132 27.64 2.57 23.25
C LYS A 132 27.61 1.55 24.39
N TYR A 133 26.49 0.87 24.60
CA TYR A 133 26.39 -0.19 25.59
C TYR A 133 27.34 -1.37 25.27
N LEU A 134 27.37 -1.80 24.01
CA LEU A 134 28.21 -2.91 23.55
C LEU A 134 29.70 -2.61 23.68
N ASN A 135 30.11 -1.39 23.32
CA ASN A 135 31.49 -0.91 23.48
C ASN A 135 31.93 -0.86 24.95
N SER A 136 30.98 -0.56 25.85
CA SER A 136 31.23 -0.53 27.30
C SER A 136 31.27 -1.93 27.92
N ASN A 137 30.81 -2.96 27.21
CA ASN A 137 30.69 -4.34 27.71
C ASN A 137 31.22 -5.37 26.67
N PRO A 138 32.55 -5.42 26.41
CA PRO A 138 33.15 -6.17 25.30
C PRO A 138 33.02 -7.70 25.40
N ASN A 139 32.62 -8.24 26.55
CA ASN A 139 32.44 -9.69 26.76
C ASN A 139 31.06 -10.21 26.33
N ILE A 140 30.15 -9.32 25.93
CA ILE A 140 28.80 -9.67 25.49
C ILE A 140 28.89 -10.09 24.01
N PHE A 141 28.38 -11.26 23.64
CA PHE A 141 28.52 -11.78 22.27
C PHE A 141 27.57 -11.05 21.30
N VAL A 142 28.13 -10.13 20.50
CA VAL A 142 27.38 -9.08 19.78
C VAL A 142 26.95 -9.45 18.36
N ASN A 143 27.53 -10.49 17.77
CA ASN A 143 27.49 -10.68 16.31
C ASN A 143 26.08 -10.75 15.70
N ASN A 144 25.06 -11.17 16.46
CA ASN A 144 23.69 -11.25 15.97
C ASN A 144 22.88 -9.95 16.08
N ILE A 145 23.28 -8.99 16.92
CA ILE A 145 22.53 -7.75 17.19
C ILE A 145 22.94 -6.66 16.21
N LEU A 146 24.25 -6.52 15.93
CA LEU A 146 24.76 -5.53 14.97
C LEU A 146 24.37 -5.84 13.51
N ILE A 147 24.24 -7.11 13.12
CA ILE A 147 23.78 -7.51 11.78
C ILE A 147 22.31 -7.11 11.52
N ARG A 148 21.55 -6.82 12.58
CA ARG A 148 20.11 -6.52 12.52
C ARG A 148 19.79 -5.03 12.51
N MET A 149 20.79 -4.17 12.71
CA MET A 149 20.68 -2.71 12.60
C MET A 149 20.83 -2.29 11.14
N GLY A 150 19.88 -1.50 10.61
CA GLY A 150 19.94 -1.00 9.23
C GLY A 150 18.63 -1.03 8.45
N THR A 151 17.48 -1.12 9.12
CA THR A 151 16.16 -1.07 8.46
C THR A 151 15.75 0.34 8.02
N ASP A 152 16.38 1.39 8.56
CA ASP A 152 16.03 2.80 8.33
C ASP A 152 16.08 3.23 6.84
N GLN A 153 17.15 2.81 6.13
CA GLN A 153 17.27 3.06 4.69
C GLN A 153 16.19 2.36 3.87
N LYS A 154 15.58 1.27 4.39
CA LYS A 154 14.48 0.58 3.71
C LYS A 154 13.20 1.39 3.85
N ILE A 155 12.87 1.89 5.04
CA ILE A 155 11.63 2.66 5.28
C ILE A 155 11.60 3.93 4.42
N LYS A 156 12.72 4.63 4.29
CA LYS A 156 12.81 5.82 3.41
C LYS A 156 12.54 5.48 1.95
N ARG A 157 13.13 4.41 1.42
CA ARG A 157 12.88 3.94 0.03
C ARG A 157 11.43 3.53 -0.18
N LEU A 158 10.79 2.92 0.83
CA LEU A 158 9.38 2.55 0.76
C LEU A 158 8.47 3.78 0.58
N VAL A 159 8.81 4.95 1.13
CA VAL A 159 8.02 6.18 0.94
C VAL A 159 8.07 6.67 -0.51
N ASP A 160 9.25 6.64 -1.12
CA ASP A 160 9.42 7.01 -2.53
C ASP A 160 8.62 6.05 -3.44
N GLU A 161 8.66 4.75 -3.16
CA GLU A 161 7.90 3.74 -3.89
C GLU A 161 6.37 3.89 -3.72
N ILE A 162 5.89 4.34 -2.55
CA ILE A 162 4.47 4.62 -2.31
C ILE A 162 4.00 5.80 -3.16
N ASN A 163 4.82 6.85 -3.28
CA ASN A 163 4.50 8.03 -4.09
C ASN A 163 4.46 7.71 -5.58
N ASP A 164 5.40 6.91 -6.08
CA ASP A 164 5.38 6.44 -7.48
C ASP A 164 4.11 5.63 -7.81
N GLY A 165 3.55 4.94 -6.83
CA GLY A 165 2.29 4.19 -6.98
C GLY A 165 1.08 5.04 -7.36
N GLU A 166 1.01 6.30 -6.92
CA GLU A 166 -0.09 7.20 -7.30
C GLU A 166 -0.08 7.51 -8.79
N TYR A 167 1.11 7.70 -9.37
CA TYR A 167 1.28 7.94 -10.79
C TYR A 167 0.74 6.75 -11.62
N TYR A 168 1.07 5.52 -11.21
CA TYR A 168 0.55 4.31 -11.87
C TYR A 168 -0.98 4.17 -11.74
N ILE A 169 -1.57 4.50 -10.59
CA ILE A 169 -3.03 4.52 -10.42
C ILE A 169 -3.69 5.53 -11.35
N ASN A 170 -3.12 6.73 -11.47
CA ASN A 170 -3.64 7.77 -12.36
C ASN A 170 -3.65 7.31 -13.83
N ILE A 171 -2.60 6.62 -14.28
CA ILE A 171 -2.55 6.01 -15.62
C ILE A 171 -3.67 4.97 -15.78
N LEU A 172 -3.88 4.10 -14.79
CA LEU A 172 -4.95 3.09 -14.85
C LEU A 172 -6.35 3.71 -14.90
N ILE A 173 -6.58 4.80 -14.16
CA ILE A 173 -7.85 5.55 -14.21
C ILE A 173 -8.05 6.17 -15.59
N PHE A 174 -7.01 6.78 -16.16
CA PHE A 174 -7.08 7.37 -17.49
C PHE A 174 -7.40 6.31 -18.56
N LEU A 175 -6.72 5.17 -18.52
CA LEU A 175 -7.00 4.04 -19.41
C LEU A 175 -8.41 3.48 -19.23
N PHE A 176 -8.87 3.37 -17.98
CA PHE A 176 -10.24 2.95 -17.67
C PHE A 176 -11.27 3.86 -18.36
N ILE A 177 -11.11 5.18 -18.27
CA ILE A 177 -11.99 6.15 -18.95
C ILE A 177 -11.95 5.96 -20.47
N ILE A 178 -10.75 5.77 -21.04
CA ILE A 178 -10.60 5.53 -22.48
C ILE A 178 -11.37 4.29 -22.93
N ILE A 179 -11.38 3.21 -22.14
CA ILE A 179 -12.03 1.94 -22.51
C ILE A 179 -13.55 1.99 -22.44
N LEU A 180 -14.10 2.91 -21.65
CA LEU A 180 -15.53 3.16 -21.67
C LEU A 180 -15.96 3.57 -23.08
N ILE A 181 -15.19 4.42 -23.77
CA ILE A 181 -15.51 4.88 -25.12
C ILE A 181 -15.81 3.70 -26.08
N PRO A 182 -14.90 2.72 -26.30
CA PRO A 182 -15.17 1.54 -27.12
C PRO A 182 -16.37 0.71 -26.64
N LEU A 183 -16.53 0.45 -25.34
CA LEU A 183 -17.68 -0.30 -24.81
C LEU A 183 -19.02 0.34 -25.25
N TRP A 184 -19.05 1.66 -25.31
CA TRP A 184 -20.20 2.45 -25.77
C TRP A 184 -20.35 2.50 -27.30
N LEU A 185 -19.27 2.32 -28.07
CA LEU A 185 -19.31 2.24 -29.54
C LEU A 185 -19.86 0.90 -30.06
N SER A 186 -19.94 -0.14 -29.22
CA SER A 186 -20.43 -1.47 -29.62
C SER A 186 -21.89 -1.42 -30.08
N SER A 187 -22.15 -1.89 -31.31
CA SER A 187 -23.49 -2.01 -31.91
C SER A 187 -24.07 -3.39 -31.63
N VAL A 188 -25.16 -3.47 -30.86
CA VAL A 188 -25.79 -4.76 -30.50
C VAL A 188 -27.29 -4.75 -30.75
N ILE A 189 -27.80 -5.93 -31.13
CA ILE A 189 -29.19 -6.19 -31.54
C ILE A 189 -30.17 -6.06 -30.36
N ASP A 190 -29.75 -6.46 -29.15
CA ASP A 190 -30.55 -6.37 -27.93
C ASP A 190 -29.88 -5.47 -26.87
N LYS A 191 -30.57 -4.37 -26.53
CA LYS A 191 -30.13 -3.39 -25.54
C LYS A 191 -30.02 -3.95 -24.12
N TYR A 192 -30.84 -4.93 -23.75
CA TYR A 192 -30.86 -5.49 -22.39
C TYR A 192 -29.69 -6.44 -22.17
N ILE A 193 -29.43 -7.32 -23.15
CA ILE A 193 -28.27 -8.23 -23.10
C ILE A 193 -26.97 -7.42 -23.05
N GLN A 194 -26.87 -6.37 -23.87
CA GLN A 194 -25.69 -5.51 -23.86
C GLN A 194 -25.51 -4.76 -22.53
N PHE A 195 -26.61 -4.27 -21.93
CA PHE A 195 -26.53 -3.62 -20.62
C PHE A 195 -25.98 -4.58 -19.55
N ILE A 196 -26.41 -5.84 -19.54
CA ILE A 196 -25.90 -6.85 -18.59
C ILE A 196 -24.40 -7.09 -18.83
N ILE A 197 -23.98 -7.24 -20.09
CA ILE A 197 -22.57 -7.47 -20.44
C ILE A 197 -21.71 -6.26 -20.04
N ASP A 198 -22.15 -5.04 -20.38
CA ASP A 198 -21.45 -3.80 -20.05
C ASP A 198 -21.34 -3.63 -18.53
N ALA A 199 -22.40 -3.94 -17.77
CA ALA A 199 -22.39 -3.92 -16.31
C ALA A 199 -21.40 -4.94 -15.73
N CYS A 200 -21.38 -6.17 -16.23
CA CYS A 200 -20.42 -7.20 -15.80
C CYS A 200 -18.97 -6.76 -16.06
N ILE A 201 -18.69 -6.22 -17.26
CA ILE A 201 -17.36 -5.71 -17.60
C ILE A 201 -16.99 -4.56 -16.66
N LEU A 202 -17.88 -3.57 -16.49
CA LEU A 202 -17.65 -2.45 -15.59
C LEU A 202 -17.35 -2.90 -14.16
N ILE A 203 -18.08 -3.87 -13.62
CA ILE A 203 -17.83 -4.43 -12.28
C ILE A 203 -16.41 -5.00 -12.18
N ILE A 204 -15.97 -5.78 -13.18
CA ILE A 204 -14.63 -6.36 -13.20
C ILE A 204 -13.56 -5.26 -13.24
N LEU A 205 -13.71 -4.28 -14.14
CA LEU A 205 -12.76 -3.17 -14.30
C LEU A 205 -12.68 -2.32 -13.02
N ILE A 206 -13.82 -1.97 -12.43
CA ILE A 206 -13.90 -1.21 -11.18
C ILE A 206 -13.27 -2.00 -10.03
N SER A 207 -13.54 -3.32 -9.95
CA SER A 207 -12.96 -4.17 -8.91
C SER A 207 -11.44 -4.24 -9.03
N ALA A 208 -10.89 -4.35 -10.25
CA ALA A 208 -9.45 -4.35 -10.47
C ALA A 208 -8.81 -3.02 -10.04
N LEU A 209 -9.43 -1.90 -10.41
CA LEU A 209 -8.96 -0.57 -10.02
C LEU A 209 -9.04 -0.37 -8.50
N TYR A 210 -10.12 -0.82 -7.87
CA TYR A 210 -10.33 -0.76 -6.43
C TYR A 210 -9.26 -1.56 -5.67
N ILE A 211 -8.92 -2.77 -6.15
CA ILE A 211 -7.83 -3.58 -5.57
C ILE A 211 -6.50 -2.82 -5.64
N CYS A 212 -6.16 -2.22 -6.80
CA CYS A 212 -4.95 -1.41 -6.93
C CYS A 212 -4.92 -0.24 -5.94
N ILE A 213 -6.05 0.46 -5.74
CA ILE A 213 -6.16 1.57 -4.79
C ILE A 213 -5.93 1.08 -3.35
N ILE A 214 -6.56 -0.03 -2.95
CA ILE A 214 -6.37 -0.61 -1.61
C ILE A 214 -4.90 -0.99 -1.40
N LEU A 215 -4.30 -1.70 -2.37
CA LEU A 215 -2.90 -2.13 -2.28
C LEU A 215 -1.91 -0.97 -2.35
N ASN A 216 -2.33 0.22 -2.80
CA ASN A 216 -1.50 1.42 -2.75
C ASN A 216 -1.58 2.14 -1.41
N ASN A 217 -2.73 2.08 -0.74
CA ASN A 217 -2.95 2.72 0.55
C ASN A 217 -2.89 1.68 1.69
N VAL A 218 -1.72 1.04 1.84
CA VAL A 218 -1.52 -0.09 2.76
C VAL A 218 -1.66 0.27 4.25
N PHE A 219 -1.65 1.56 4.60
CA PHE A 219 -1.78 2.04 5.98
C PHE A 219 -3.17 2.62 6.31
N ASP A 220 -4.07 2.73 5.32
CA ASP A 220 -5.46 3.12 5.58
C ASP A 220 -6.21 1.99 6.29
N ASP A 221 -7.35 2.30 6.94
CA ASP A 221 -8.20 1.34 7.65
C ASP A 221 -8.96 0.42 6.67
N SER A 222 -8.21 -0.33 5.86
CA SER A 222 -8.71 -1.30 4.90
C SER A 222 -8.58 -2.73 5.45
N PRO A 223 -9.33 -3.72 4.92
CA PRO A 223 -9.22 -5.12 5.34
C PRO A 223 -7.82 -5.73 5.15
N ILE A 224 -7.02 -5.17 4.24
CA ILE A 224 -5.68 -5.67 3.86
C ILE A 224 -4.60 -4.71 4.41
N SER A 225 -4.93 -3.88 5.40
CA SER A 225 -3.99 -2.92 5.95
C SER A 225 -2.86 -3.60 6.75
N ILE A 226 -1.69 -2.96 6.74
CA ILE A 226 -0.57 -3.37 7.56
C ILE A 226 -0.89 -2.95 9.00
N LYS A 227 -1.27 -3.93 9.81
CA LYS A 227 -1.56 -3.73 11.23
C LYS A 227 -0.26 -3.60 12.01
N MET A 228 -0.13 -2.51 12.77
CA MET A 228 1.01 -2.25 13.67
C MET A 228 0.84 -2.93 15.04
N GLN A 229 0.03 -3.98 15.14
CA GLN A 229 -0.32 -4.61 16.41
C GLN A 229 0.91 -5.14 17.16
N GLY A 230 1.88 -5.75 16.46
CA GLY A 230 3.10 -6.23 17.12
C GLY A 230 3.94 -5.13 17.78
N TYR A 231 3.91 -3.90 17.25
CA TYR A 231 4.56 -2.74 17.87
C TYR A 231 3.81 -2.28 19.13
N GLN A 232 2.47 -2.36 19.12
CA GLN A 232 1.65 -2.03 20.28
C GLN A 232 1.85 -3.06 21.39
N ASP A 233 1.83 -4.35 21.04
CA ASP A 233 2.03 -5.46 21.98
C ASP A 233 3.40 -5.34 22.68
N LEU A 234 4.46 -4.97 21.94
CA LEU A 234 5.79 -4.74 22.53
C LEU A 234 5.81 -3.50 23.43
N LEU A 235 5.16 -2.41 23.02
CA LEU A 235 5.08 -1.20 23.85
C LEU A 235 4.35 -1.48 25.18
N ASP A 236 3.24 -2.21 25.11
CA ASP A 236 2.46 -2.63 26.28
C ASP A 236 3.29 -3.55 27.18
N GLU A 237 4.04 -4.51 26.61
CA GLU A 237 5.00 -5.35 27.34
C GLU A 237 6.02 -4.50 28.11
N MET A 238 6.55 -3.43 27.51
CA MET A 238 7.51 -2.53 28.16
C MET A 238 6.87 -1.69 29.27
N GLU A 239 5.63 -1.23 29.10
CA GLU A 239 4.92 -0.41 30.09
C GLU A 239 4.43 -1.21 31.29
N ASP A 240 4.06 -2.48 31.11
CA ASP A 240 3.66 -3.34 32.22
C ASP A 240 4.84 -3.76 33.09
N ASN A 241 6.03 -3.98 32.51
CA ASN A 241 7.23 -4.29 33.28
C ASN A 241 7.66 -3.15 34.22
N GLU A 242 7.45 -1.88 33.84
CA GLU A 242 7.74 -0.73 34.71
C GLU A 242 6.83 -0.65 35.96
N LYS A 243 5.63 -1.26 35.91
CA LYS A 243 4.70 -1.27 37.06
C LYS A 243 5.10 -2.29 38.12
N PHE A 244 5.92 -3.29 37.78
CA PHE A 244 6.39 -4.31 38.72
C PHE A 244 7.75 -3.97 39.35
N GLU A 245 8.46 -2.97 38.84
CA GLU A 245 9.74 -2.49 39.37
C GLU A 245 9.62 -1.24 40.29
N LYS A 246 8.41 -0.69 40.43
CA LYS A 246 8.08 0.40 41.37
C LYS A 246 7.38 -0.12 42.63
#